data_AF-A0A241WFS2-F1
#
_entry.id   AF-A0A241WFS2-F1
#
_cell.length_a   1.000
_cell.length_b   1.000
_cell.length_c   1.000
_cell.angle_alpha   90.00
_cell.angle_beta   90.00
_cell.angle_gamma   90.00
#
_symmetry.space_group_name_H-M   'P 1'
#
loop_
_entity.id
_entity.type
_entity.pdbx_description
1 polymer ?
#
loop_
_entity_poly.entity_id
_entity_poly.type
_entity_poly.pdbx_seq_one_letter_code
_entity_poly.pdbx_strand_id
1 'polypeptide(L)' 'MMGLSIGHIILFAIIILIVFGTSKLKNFGKDVGGAVKDFKQAVKEDNKNNEIK' A
#
# COMPACT_ATOMS: atom_id res chain seq x y z
N MET A 1 23.38 8.84 14.56
CA MET A 1 22.32 9.87 14.56
C MET A 1 21.08 9.27 13.90
N MET A 2 19.98 9.11 14.64
CA MET A 2 18.68 8.49 14.30
C MET A 2 18.59 7.67 13.00
N GLY A 3 18.86 6.37 13.08
CA GLY A 3 18.41 5.43 12.05
C GLY A 3 16.89 5.29 12.10
N LEU A 4 16.24 5.20 10.94
CA LEU A 4 14.82 4.85 10.82
C LEU A 4 14.60 3.43 11.34
N SER A 5 14.54 3.29 12.65
CA SER A 5 14.22 2.03 13.31
C SER A 5 12.73 1.75 13.16
N ILE A 6 12.37 0.49 12.99
CA ILE A 6 11.00 0.03 12.77
C ILE A 6 10.01 0.59 13.81
N GLY A 7 10.47 0.81 15.06
CA GLY A 7 9.66 1.41 16.12
C GLY A 7 9.20 2.85 15.82
N HIS A 8 10.02 3.65 15.14
CA HIS A 8 9.65 5.02 14.75
C HIS A 8 8.56 5.02 13.68
N ILE A 9 8.61 4.05 12.74
CA ILE A 9 7.60 3.90 11.69
C ILE A 9 6.25 3.55 12.29
N ILE A 10 6.21 2.63 13.28
CA ILE A 10 4.97 2.29 14.01
C ILE A 10 4.41 3.50 14.75
N LEU A 11 5.25 4.23 15.50
CA LEU A 11 4.79 5.40 16.25
C LEU A 11 4.23 6.49 15.32
N PHE A 12 4.89 6.73 14.20
CA PHE A 12 4.43 7.66 13.18
C PHE A 12 3.11 7.23 12.55
N ALA A 13 2.94 5.94 12.25
CA ALA A 13 1.68 5.40 11.72
C ALA A 13 0.51 5.59 12.70
N ILE A 14 0.75 5.41 14.00
CA ILE A 14 -0.26 5.66 15.04
C ILE A 14 -0.69 7.12 15.06
N ILE A 15 0.26 8.06 14.97
CA ILE A 15 -0.03 9.49 14.91
C ILE A 15 -0.87 9.83 13.67
N ILE A 16 -0.52 9.31 12.50
CA ILE A 16 -1.29 9.50 11.27
C ILE A 16 -2.72 8.96 11.44
N LEU A 17 -2.87 7.77 12.03
CA LEU A 17 -4.19 7.18 12.28
C LEU A 17 -5.06 8.05 13.19
N ILE A 18 -4.47 8.70 14.19
CA ILE A 18 -5.19 9.61 15.09
C ILE A 18 -5.59 10.90 14.37
N VAL A 19 -4.68 11.51 13.60
CA VAL A 19 -4.93 12.78 12.89
C VAL A 19 -5.98 12.63 11.79
N PHE A 20 -5.84 11.59 10.96
CA PHE A 20 -6.71 11.38 9.81
C PHE A 20 -7.96 10.56 10.15
N GLY A 21 -7.93 9.81 11.25
CA GLY A 21 -8.93 8.79 11.57
C GLY A 21 -8.82 7.57 10.66
N THR A 22 -9.28 6.42 11.15
CA THR A 22 -9.28 5.15 10.39
C THR A 22 -10.24 5.18 9.20
N SER A 23 -11.29 6.00 9.25
CA SER A 23 -12.34 6.05 8.21
C SER A 23 -11.82 6.65 6.89
N LYS A 24 -11.07 7.76 6.96
CA LYS A 24 -10.46 8.36 5.75
C LYS A 24 -9.36 7.48 5.19
N LEU A 25 -8.53 6.88 6.06
CA LEU A 25 -7.47 5.97 5.62
C LEU A 25 -8.01 4.70 4.96
N LYS A 26 -9.16 4.18 5.42
CA LYS A 26 -9.84 3.03 4.81
C LYS A 26 -10.40 3.35 3.43
N ASN A 27 -11.06 4.50 3.27
CA ASN A 27 -11.63 4.88 1.97
C ASN A 27 -10.51 5.15 0.95
N PHE A 28 -9.51 5.95 1.35
CA PHE A 28 -8.35 6.23 0.50
C PHE A 28 -7.54 4.96 0.18
N GLY A 29 -7.35 4.08 1.17
CA GLY A 29 -6.67 2.81 1.00
C GLY A 29 -7.41 1.83 0.09
N LYS A 30 -8.76 1.87 0.06
CA LYS A 30 -9.54 1.08 -0.90
C LYS A 30 -9.37 1.59 -2.32
N ASP A 31 -9.39 2.91 -2.53
CA ASP A 31 -9.27 3.51 -3.86
C ASP A 31 -7.87 3.29 -4.45
N VAL A 32 -6.83 3.59 -3.66
CA VAL A 32 -5.43 3.36 -4.06
C VAL A 32 -5.12 1.86 -4.13
N GLY A 33 -5.62 1.08 -3.18
CA GLY A 33 -5.40 -0.37 -3.14
C GLY A 33 -6.06 -1.10 -4.31
N GLY A 34 -7.23 -0.64 -4.75
CA GLY A 34 -7.89 -1.13 -5.96
C GLY A 34 -7.03 -0.90 -7.20
N ALA A 35 -6.60 0.34 -7.43
CA ALA A 35 -5.75 0.68 -8.58
C ALA A 35 -4.42 -0.11 -8.61
N VAL A 36 -3.77 -0.27 -7.45
CA VAL A 36 -2.52 -1.05 -7.35
C VAL A 36 -2.77 -2.55 -7.55
N LYS A 37 -3.91 -3.08 -7.10
CA LYS A 37 -4.29 -4.48 -7.32
C LYS A 37 -4.50 -4.77 -8.81
N ASP A 38 -5.25 -3.90 -9.50
CA ASP A 38 -5.51 -4.04 -10.93
C ASP A 38 -4.20 -3.93 -11.74
N PHE A 39 -3.32 -3.00 -11.36
CA PHE A 39 -1.98 -2.88 -11.95
C PHE A 39 -1.14 -4.16 -11.75
N LYS A 40 -1.11 -4.70 -10.53
CA LYS A 40 -0.38 -5.96 -10.24
C LYS A 40 -0.93 -7.14 -11.05
N GLN A 41 -2.25 -7.19 -11.23
CA GLN A 41 -2.90 -8.26 -11.99
C GLN A 41 -2.56 -8.18 -13.48
N ALA A 42 -2.63 -7.00 -14.09
CA ALA A 42 -2.26 -6.79 -15.49
C ALA A 42 -0.80 -7.19 -15.77
N VAL A 43 0.13 -6.78 -14.89
CA VAL A 43 1.54 -7.16 -15.00
C VAL A 43 1.73 -8.69 -14.88
N LYS A 44 0.99 -9.34 -13.99
CA LYS A 44 1.08 -10.80 -13.81
C LYS A 44 0.48 -11.57 -14.99
N GLU A 45 -0.61 -11.07 -15.58
CA GLU A 45 -1.22 -11.65 -16.78
C GLU A 45 -0.30 -11.51 -18.00
N ASP A 46 0.39 -10.38 -18.15
CA ASP A 46 1.36 -10.16 -19.24
C ASP A 46 2.58 -11.09 -19.13
N ASN A 47 3.11 -11.28 -17.91
CA ASN A 47 4.17 -12.26 -17.66
C ASN A 47 3.71 -13.70 -17.97
N LYS A 48 2.50 -14.09 -17.56
CA LYS A 48 1.98 -15.45 -17.81
C LYS A 48 1.72 -15.71 -19.30
N ASN A 49 1.34 -14.69 -20.06
CA ASN A 49 1.13 -14.79 -21.51
C ASN A 49 2.46 -14.88 -22.28
N ASN A 50 3.54 -14.27 -21.78
CA ASN A 50 4.88 -14.35 -22.36
C ASN A 50 5.59 -15.70 -22.14
N GLU A 51 5.15 -16.52 -21.19
CA GLU A 51 5.75 -17.84 -20.93
C GLU A 51 5.11 -18.99 -21.75
N ILE A 52 3.99 -18.73 -22.42
CA ILE A 52 3.25 -19.72 -23.23
C ILE A 52 3.46 -19.50 -24.74
N LYS A 53 4.12 -18.40 -25.15
CA LYS A 53 4.52 -18.12 -26.54
C LYS A 53 6.00 -18.41 -26.75
#